data_AF-A0A2R7KGF3-F1
#
_entry.id   AF-A0A2R7KGF3-F1
#
_cell.length_a   1.000
_cell.length_b   1.000
_cell.length_c   1.000
_cell.angle_alpha   90.00
_cell.angle_beta   90.00
_cell.angle_gamma   90.00
#
_symmetry.space_group_name_H-M   'P 1'
#
loop_
_entity.id
_entity.type
_entity.pdbx_description
1 polymer ?
#
loop_
_entity_poly.entity_id
_entity_poly.type
_entity_poly.pdbx_seq_one_letter_code
_entity_poly.pdbx_strand_id
1 'polypeptide(L)'
;MYGITPLILIILPFLFQLIYGQKAIGETIQLKFRTVVLISILMQIVLSIISFNLAIYNFTESLQGELPGCGMWMIGIYFVNLLSIIILLVIIIVQY
;
A
#
# COMPACT_ATOMS: atom_id res chain seq x y z
N MET A 1 -14.33 12.25 8.57
CA MET A 1 -14.67 11.10 7.69
C MET A 1 -13.47 10.71 6.81
N TYR A 2 -12.33 10.32 7.42
CA TYR A 2 -11.09 9.91 6.71
C TYR A 2 -10.68 8.45 7.00
N GLY A 3 -11.55 7.66 7.64
CA GLY A 3 -11.19 6.33 8.16
C GLY A 3 -10.75 5.31 7.10
N ILE A 4 -11.19 5.45 5.85
CA ILE A 4 -10.90 4.49 4.76
C ILE A 4 -9.65 4.90 3.96
N THR A 5 -9.20 6.15 4.07
CA THR A 5 -8.05 6.68 3.32
C THR A 5 -6.77 5.84 3.48
N PRO A 6 -6.41 5.34 4.68
CA PRO A 6 -5.26 4.46 4.85
C PRO A 6 -5.32 3.18 4.00
N LEU A 7 -6.51 2.60 3.84
CA LEU A 7 -6.70 1.38 3.03
C LEU A 7 -6.54 1.67 1.53
N ILE A 8 -7.07 2.80 1.07
CA ILE A 8 -6.94 3.21 -0.35
C ILE A 8 -5.46 3.41 -0.71
N LEU A 9 -4.70 4.06 0.17
CA LEU A 9 -3.27 4.29 -0.01
C LEU A 9 -2.49 2.97 -0.11
N ILE A 10 -2.87 1.98 0.70
CA ILE A 10 -2.27 0.65 0.64
C ILE A 10 -2.63 -0.05 -0.68
N ILE A 11 -3.85 0.08 -1.21
CA ILE A 11 -4.26 -0.63 -2.44
C ILE A 11 -3.69 -0.01 -3.73
N LEU A 12 -3.29 1.27 -3.71
CA LEU A 12 -2.89 1.99 -4.91
C LEU A 12 -1.67 1.40 -5.66
N PRO A 13 -0.57 0.97 -5.01
CA PRO A 13 0.57 0.32 -5.67
C PRO A 13 0.19 -0.97 -6.41
N PHE A 14 -0.79 -1.71 -5.90
CA PHE A 14 -1.31 -2.94 -6.51
C PHE A 14 -1.98 -2.66 -7.84
N LEU A 15 -2.88 -1.67 -7.83
CA LEU A 15 -3.58 -1.24 -9.04
C LEU A 15 -2.59 -0.72 -10.09
N PHE A 16 -1.58 0.03 -9.64
CA PHE A 16 -0.51 0.49 -10.53
C PHE A 16 0.25 -0.68 -11.16
N GLN A 17 0.70 -1.67 -10.37
CA GLN A 17 1.39 -2.85 -10.90
C GLN A 17 0.50 -3.69 -11.81
N LEU A 18 -0.78 -3.87 -11.50
CA LEU A 18 -1.72 -4.61 -12.36
C LEU A 18 -1.90 -3.94 -13.72
N ILE A 19 -2.16 -2.63 -13.74
CA ILE A 19 -2.46 -1.90 -14.97
C ILE A 19 -1.20 -1.66 -15.79
N TYR A 20 -0.15 -1.11 -15.18
CA TYR A 20 1.05 -0.72 -15.90
C TYR A 20 2.03 -1.88 -16.11
N GLY A 21 2.00 -2.90 -15.23
CA GLY A 21 2.80 -4.11 -15.42
C GLY A 21 2.33 -4.89 -16.66
N GLN A 22 1.02 -5.12 -16.80
CA GLN A 22 0.45 -5.74 -18.01
C GLN A 22 0.77 -4.95 -19.28
N LYS A 23 0.61 -3.63 -19.23
CA LYS A 23 0.92 -2.75 -20.35
C LYS A 23 2.40 -2.77 -20.74
N ALA A 24 3.31 -2.89 -19.76
CA ALA A 24 4.75 -2.99 -19.99
C ALA A 24 5.15 -4.33 -20.61
N ILE A 25 4.48 -5.43 -20.27
CA ILE A 25 4.70 -6.75 -20.87
C ILE A 25 4.23 -6.78 -22.33
N GLY A 26 3.05 -6.21 -22.59
CA GLY A 26 2.51 -6.09 -23.95
C GLY A 26 3.18 -5.01 -24.81
N GLU A 27 4.28 -4.40 -24.34
CA GLU A 27 5.02 -3.30 -25.00
C GLU A 27 4.14 -2.12 -25.46
N THR A 28 2.98 -1.94 -24.81
CA THR A 28 2.03 -0.86 -25.14
C THR A 28 2.44 0.50 -24.59
N ILE A 29 3.46 0.53 -23.72
CA ILE A 29 4.01 1.73 -23.09
C ILE A 29 5.54 1.72 -23.15
N GLN A 30 6.17 2.90 -23.09
CA GLN A 30 7.63 3.04 -23.14
C GLN A 30 8.35 2.59 -21.84
N LEU A 31 7.60 2.40 -20.75
CA LEU A 31 8.17 1.98 -19.47
C LEU A 31 8.47 0.48 -19.49
N LYS A 32 9.72 0.12 -19.25
CA LYS A 32 10.14 -1.28 -19.08
C LYS A 32 9.48 -1.87 -17.83
N PHE A 33 9.14 -3.17 -17.88
CA PHE A 33 8.56 -3.89 -16.75
C PHE A 33 9.37 -3.71 -15.45
N ARG A 34 10.71 -3.83 -15.54
CA ARG A 34 11.62 -3.60 -14.41
C ARG A 34 11.45 -2.20 -13.77
N THR A 35 11.20 -1.18 -14.59
CA THR A 35 10.97 0.19 -14.10
C THR A 35 9.63 0.29 -13.38
N VAL A 36 8.57 -0.33 -13.93
CA VAL A 36 7.25 -0.40 -13.29
C VAL A 36 7.36 -1.09 -11.93
N VAL A 37 8.03 -2.24 -11.85
CA VAL A 37 8.27 -2.97 -10.60
C VAL A 37 8.98 -2.09 -9.56
N LEU A 38 10.04 -1.38 -9.95
CA LEU A 38 10.79 -0.52 -9.04
C LEU A 38 9.94 0.65 -8.51
N ILE A 39 9.14 1.27 -9.39
CA ILE A 39 8.19 2.33 -9.01
C ILE A 39 7.14 1.77 -8.04
N SER A 40 6.56 0.60 -8.31
CA SER A 40 5.57 -0.04 -7.45
C SER A 40 6.11 -0.31 -6.05
N ILE A 41 7.34 -0.80 -5.94
CA ILE A 41 7.99 -1.06 -4.65
C ILE A 41 8.24 0.25 -3.89
N LEU A 42 8.76 1.28 -4.56
CA LEU A 42 8.97 2.60 -3.92
C LEU A 42 7.64 3.23 -3.46
N MET A 43 6.62 3.19 -4.32
CA MET A 43 5.26 3.64 -3.99
C MET A 43 4.72 2.89 -2.78
N GLN A 44 4.90 1.57 -2.72
CA GLN A 44 4.45 0.77 -1.58
C GLN A 44 5.08 1.23 -0.27
N ILE A 45 6.39 1.47 -0.24
CA ILE A 45 7.09 1.93 0.97
C ILE A 45 6.57 3.31 1.41
N VAL A 46 6.52 4.27 0.50
CA VAL A 46 6.10 5.65 0.80
C VAL A 46 4.64 5.69 1.26
N LEU A 47 3.75 5.02 0.53
CA LEU A 47 2.32 5.01 0.85
C LEU A 47 2.01 4.22 2.12
N SER A 48 2.79 3.17 2.45
CA SER A 48 2.66 2.45 3.73
C SER A 48 2.97 3.36 4.92
N ILE A 49 4.03 4.19 4.82
CA ILE A 49 4.39 5.15 5.87
C ILE A 49 3.29 6.21 6.04
N ILE A 50 2.78 6.76 4.93
CA ILE A 50 1.71 7.76 4.97
C ILE A 50 0.42 7.13 5.53
N SER A 51 0.07 5.92 5.10
CA SER A 51 -1.08 5.17 5.60
C SER A 51 -1.00 4.93 7.10
N PHE A 52 0.17 4.55 7.62
CA PHE A 52 0.40 4.35 9.04
C PHE A 52 0.16 5.65 9.85
N ASN A 53 0.74 6.77 9.40
CA ASN A 53 0.55 8.07 10.06
C ASN A 53 -0.91 8.52 10.04
N LEU A 54 -1.60 8.36 8.91
CA LEU A 54 -3.03 8.69 8.80
C LEU A 54 -3.90 7.79 9.67
N ALA A 55 -3.55 6.51 9.78
CA ALA A 55 -4.26 5.60 10.66
C ALA A 55 -4.10 6.01 12.13
N ILE A 56 -2.89 6.37 12.57
CA ILE A 56 -2.66 6.93 13.93
C ILE A 56 -3.53 8.15 14.16
N TYR A 57 -3.51 9.09 13.22
CA TYR A 57 -4.26 10.34 13.32
C TYR A 57 -5.77 10.06 13.43
N ASN A 58 -6.31 9.22 12.55
CA ASN A 58 -7.72 8.82 12.57
C ASN A 58 -8.11 8.10 13.87
N PHE A 59 -7.26 7.19 14.38
CA PHE A 59 -7.52 6.49 15.64
C PHE A 59 -7.52 7.45 16.83
N THR A 60 -6.55 8.38 16.89
CA THR A 60 -6.43 9.37 17.96
C THR A 60 -7.62 10.34 17.95
N GLU A 61 -8.04 10.80 16.76
CA GLU A 61 -9.23 11.64 16.60
C GLU A 61 -10.50 10.90 17.04
N SER A 62 -10.64 9.62 16.67
CA SER A 62 -11.82 8.80 17.01
C SER A 62 -11.98 8.54 18.50
N LEU A 63 -10.88 8.59 19.26
CA LEU A 63 -10.86 8.38 20.71
C LEU A 63 -10.83 9.69 21.52
N GLN A 64 -11.07 10.84 20.87
CA GLN A 64 -11.04 12.17 21.52
C GLN A 64 -9.71 12.44 22.26
N GLY A 65 -8.60 11.86 21.78
CA GLY A 65 -7.29 11.98 22.40
C GLY A 65 -7.00 10.98 23.52
N GLU A 66 -7.91 10.06 23.84
CA GLU A 66 -7.58 8.92 24.71
C GLU A 66 -6.67 7.95 23.97
N LEU A 67 -5.62 7.46 24.65
CA LEU A 67 -4.74 6.47 24.06
C LEU A 67 -5.54 5.18 23.76
N PRO A 68 -5.53 4.67 22.52
CA PRO A 68 -6.12 3.38 22.22
C PRO A 68 -5.43 2.30 23.06
N GLY A 69 -6.18 1.70 23.98
CA GLY A 69 -5.66 0.64 24.85
C GLY A 69 -4.99 -0.51 24.08
N CYS A 70 -3.89 -1.02 24.63
CA CYS A 70 -3.11 -2.21 24.20
C CYS A 70 -2.38 -2.12 22.84
N GLY A 71 -2.44 -1.02 22.07
CA GLY A 71 -1.65 -0.92 20.83
C GLY A 71 -2.02 -1.94 19.73
N MET A 72 -3.12 -2.68 19.93
CA MET A 72 -3.59 -3.74 19.02
C MET A 72 -3.87 -3.23 17.61
N TRP A 73 -4.28 -1.96 17.49
CA TRP A 73 -4.48 -1.28 16.21
C TRP A 73 -3.19 -1.14 15.39
N MET A 74 -2.03 -0.94 16.04
CA MET A 74 -0.73 -0.90 15.35
C MET A 74 -0.40 -2.25 14.73
N ILE A 75 -0.68 -3.34 15.44
CA ILE A 75 -0.47 -4.71 14.96
C ILE A 75 -1.33 -4.95 13.71
N GLY A 76 -2.60 -4.52 13.74
CA GLY A 76 -3.50 -4.63 12.59
C GLY A 76 -2.96 -3.91 11.35
N ILE A 77 -2.57 -2.64 11.48
CA ILE A 77 -2.06 -1.85 10.35
C ILE A 77 -0.72 -2.42 9.85
N TYR A 78 0.15 -2.85 10.76
CA TYR A 78 1.41 -3.50 10.39
C TYR A 78 1.18 -4.78 9.59
N PHE A 79 0.25 -5.62 10.04
CA PHE A 79 -0.10 -6.86 9.34
C PHE A 79 -0.69 -6.58 7.96
N VAL A 80 -1.59 -5.59 7.82
CA VAL A 80 -2.15 -5.21 6.52
C VAL A 80 -1.05 -4.72 5.57
N ASN A 81 -0.10 -3.89 6.05
CA ASN A 81 1.03 -3.46 5.23
C ASN A 81 1.91 -4.65 4.81
N LEU A 82 2.21 -5.58 5.72
CA LEU A 82 3.02 -6.75 5.40
C LEU A 82 2.33 -7.66 4.38
N LEU A 83 1.04 -7.93 4.59
CA LEU A 83 0.22 -8.71 3.66
C LEU A 83 0.14 -8.05 2.28
N SER A 84 0.06 -6.71 2.26
CA SER A 84 0.11 -5.96 1.01
C SER A 84 1.45 -6.21 0.28
N ILE A 85 2.60 -6.10 0.95
CA ILE A 85 3.91 -6.35 0.32
C ILE A 85 3.98 -7.76 -0.28
N ILE A 86 3.46 -8.77 0.43
CA ILE A 86 3.39 -10.15 -0.07
C ILE A 86 2.55 -10.22 -1.35
N ILE A 87 1.36 -9.64 -1.37
CA ILE A 87 0.49 -9.63 -2.56
C ILE A 87 1.20 -8.93 -3.72
N LEU A 88 1.94 -7.84 -3.47
CA LEU A 88 2.60 -7.08 -4.53
C LEU A 88 3.69 -7.94 -5.17
N LEU A 89 4.46 -8.66 -4.36
CA LEU A 89 5.46 -9.61 -4.83
C LEU A 89 4.82 -10.75 -5.64
N VAL A 90 3.68 -11.29 -5.19
CA VAL A 90 2.95 -12.33 -5.95
C VAL A 90 2.52 -11.80 -7.32
N ILE A 91 1.96 -10.59 -7.38
CA ILE A 91 1.57 -9.97 -8.66
C ILE A 91 2.78 -9.79 -9.57
N ILE A 92 3.91 -9.33 -9.04
CA ILE A 92 5.15 -9.16 -9.81
C ILE A 92 5.62 -10.51 -10.37
N ILE A 93 5.60 -11.58 -9.55
CA ILE A 93 6.02 -12.92 -9.97
C ILE A 93 5.10 -13.48 -11.06
N VAL A 94 3.77 -13.32 -10.92
CA VAL A 94 2.80 -13.80 -11.91
C VAL A 94 2.90 -13.03 -13.24
N GLN A 95 3.36 -11.78 -13.19
CA GLN A 95 3.55 -10.92 -14.35
C GLN A 95 4.94 -11.04 -15.00
N TYR A 96 5.91 -11.65 -14.33
CA TYR A 96 7.25 -11.88 -14.87
C TYR A 96 7.25 -13.08 -15.82
#